data_AF-A0A3B9K4P5-F1
#
_entry.id   AF-A0A3B9K4P5-F1
#
_cell.length_a   1.000
_cell.length_b   1.000
_cell.length_c   1.000
_cell.angle_alpha   90.00
_cell.angle_beta   90.00
_cell.angle_gamma   90.00
#
_symmetry.space_group_name_H-M   'P 1'
#
loop_
_entity.id
_entity.type
_entity.pdbx_description
1 polymer ?
#
loop_
_entity_poly.entity_id
_entity_poly.type
_entity_poly.pdbx_seq_one_letter_code
_entity_poly.pdbx_strand_id
1 'polypeptide(L)'
;MTEIDALGAWTPPEEDKNEIDEKELWNLDITLTEFILPRLKAFKKMKRLGFPEPRTQDDTITDEQTSFIAWEQNLDDIIRGFETHLRLVCNRSEKEYNEEHEKAQQKIMDKGFKLFAEHYTNLWD
;
A
#
# COMPACT_ATOMS: atom_id res chain seq x y z
N MET A 1 -0.78 -36.66 -2.26
CA MET A 1 0.63 -37.09 -2.18
C MET A 1 1.43 -36.05 -2.95
N THR A 2 2.42 -35.42 -2.33
CA THR A 2 3.28 -34.44 -3.00
C THR A 2 4.25 -35.17 -3.92
N GLU A 3 4.07 -35.00 -5.23
CA GLU A 3 5.06 -35.44 -6.21
C GLU A 3 6.22 -34.44 -6.21
N ILE A 4 7.44 -34.98 -6.24
CA ILE A 4 8.70 -34.24 -6.21
C ILE A 4 9.41 -34.62 -7.50
N ASP A 5 9.87 -33.64 -8.27
CA ASP A 5 10.56 -33.94 -9.53
C ASP A 5 11.96 -34.56 -9.29
N ALA A 6 12.55 -35.08 -10.37
CA ALA A 6 13.87 -35.73 -10.32
C ALA A 6 15.03 -34.82 -9.87
N LEU A 7 14.77 -33.52 -9.70
CA LEU A 7 15.73 -32.51 -9.23
C LEU A 7 15.42 -32.00 -7.81
N GLY A 8 14.41 -32.57 -7.14
CA GLY A 8 14.00 -32.19 -5.79
C GLY A 8 13.32 -30.83 -5.72
N ALA A 9 12.92 -30.25 -6.86
CA ALA A 9 12.14 -29.03 -6.91
C ALA A 9 10.66 -29.38 -6.72
N TRP A 10 10.00 -28.63 -5.84
CA TRP A 10 8.55 -28.71 -5.67
C TRP A 10 7.88 -28.27 -6.96
N THR A 11 7.15 -29.18 -7.58
CA THR A 11 6.35 -28.92 -8.78
C THR A 11 4.88 -28.93 -8.39
N PRO A 12 4.17 -27.80 -8.46
CA PRO A 12 2.74 -27.78 -8.17
C PRO A 12 1.98 -28.68 -9.15
N PRO A 13 1.01 -29.49 -8.68
CA PRO A 13 0.15 -30.31 -9.54
C PRO A 13 -0.50 -29.48 -10.64
N GLU A 14 -0.60 -30.02 -11.85
CA GLU A 14 -1.10 -29.29 -13.04
C GLU A 14 -2.59 -28.89 -12.96
N GLU A 15 -3.35 -29.44 -12.01
CA GLU A 15 -4.80 -29.29 -11.94
C GLU A 15 -5.29 -27.98 -11.30
N ASP A 16 -4.43 -27.22 -10.60
CA ASP A 16 -4.82 -25.98 -9.88
C ASP A 16 -4.18 -24.70 -10.46
N LYS A 17 -3.70 -24.70 -11.72
CA LYS A 17 -2.95 -23.55 -12.25
C LYS A 17 -3.78 -22.32 -12.62
N ASN A 18 -5.11 -22.42 -12.65
CA ASN A 18 -5.98 -21.34 -13.14
C ASN A 18 -7.13 -20.95 -12.19
N GLU A 19 -7.28 -21.61 -11.03
CA GLU A 19 -8.36 -21.30 -10.11
C GLU A 19 -7.87 -20.29 -9.07
N ILE A 20 -8.39 -19.06 -9.14
CA ILE A 20 -8.12 -18.02 -8.15
C ILE A 20 -8.79 -18.46 -6.85
N ASP A 21 -8.04 -18.52 -5.74
CA ASP A 21 -8.60 -18.85 -4.42
C ASP A 21 -9.79 -17.91 -4.16
N GLU A 22 -10.94 -18.47 -3.77
CA GLU A 22 -12.14 -17.67 -3.48
C GLU A 22 -11.87 -16.55 -2.46
N LYS A 23 -10.90 -16.72 -1.56
CA LYS A 23 -10.48 -15.67 -0.63
C LYS A 23 -9.89 -14.46 -1.35
N GLU A 24 -9.18 -14.65 -2.46
CA GLU A 24 -8.70 -13.59 -3.33
C GLU A 24 -9.82 -12.94 -4.16
N LEU A 25 -11.03 -13.51 -4.16
CA LEU A 25 -12.21 -12.85 -4.75
C LEU A 25 -12.97 -12.01 -3.73
N TRP A 26 -13.02 -12.45 -2.47
CA TRP A 26 -13.80 -11.80 -1.43
C TRP A 26 -13.03 -10.79 -0.57
N ASN A 27 -11.69 -10.89 -0.51
CA ASN A 27 -10.85 -10.10 0.42
C ASN A 27 -9.52 -9.65 -0.21
N LEU A 28 -9.46 -9.53 -1.54
CA LEU A 28 -8.23 -9.16 -2.25
C LEU A 28 -7.62 -7.86 -1.73
N ASP A 29 -8.46 -6.88 -1.41
CA ASP A 29 -8.05 -5.60 -0.88
C ASP A 29 -7.29 -5.75 0.44
N ILE A 30 -7.72 -6.65 1.33
CA ILE A 30 -7.00 -6.98 2.56
C ILE A 30 -5.65 -7.59 2.23
N THR A 31 -5.63 -8.61 1.36
CA THR A 31 -4.40 -9.29 0.95
C THR A 31 -3.39 -8.32 0.34
N LEU A 32 -3.85 -7.41 -0.54
CA LEU A 32 -3.02 -6.37 -1.12
C LEU A 32 -2.52 -5.39 -0.06
N THR A 33 -3.37 -4.97 0.87
CA THR A 33 -2.98 -4.06 1.95
C THR A 33 -1.93 -4.69 2.87
N GLU A 34 -2.12 -5.94 3.29
CA GLU A 34 -1.16 -6.69 4.12
C GLU A 34 0.18 -6.90 3.39
N PHE A 35 0.14 -7.03 2.06
CA PHE A 35 1.34 -7.11 1.25
C PHE A 35 2.04 -5.75 1.06
N ILE A 36 1.31 -4.70 0.71
CA ILE A 36 1.88 -3.39 0.34
C ILE A 36 2.36 -2.61 1.57
N LEU A 37 1.59 -2.61 2.66
CA LEU A 37 1.88 -1.82 3.87
C LEU A 37 3.28 -2.05 4.47
N PRO A 38 3.76 -3.29 4.71
CA PRO A 38 5.10 -3.50 5.26
C PRO A 38 6.19 -3.00 4.30
N ARG A 39 5.96 -3.05 2.99
CA ARG A 39 6.89 -2.54 1.97
C ARG A 39 6.94 -1.01 2.02
N LEU A 40 5.80 -0.33 2.17
CA LEU A 40 5.76 1.14 2.29
C LEU A 40 6.54 1.61 3.52
N LYS A 41 6.34 0.92 4.65
CA LYS A 41 7.09 1.18 5.89
C LYS A 41 8.59 0.93 5.72
N ALA A 42 8.97 -0.12 4.98
CA ALA A 42 10.37 -0.40 4.68
C ALA A 42 10.98 0.66 3.75
N PHE A 43 10.27 1.05 2.69
CA PHE A 43 10.69 2.08 1.74
C PHE A 43 10.94 3.43 2.41
N LYS A 44 10.01 3.87 3.27
CA LYS A 44 10.21 5.10 4.07
C LYS A 44 11.50 5.04 4.91
N LYS A 45 11.80 3.89 5.52
CA LYS A 45 13.03 3.71 6.33
C LYS A 45 14.32 3.80 5.52
N MET A 46 14.27 3.52 4.22
CA MET A 46 15.46 3.62 3.36
C MET A 46 15.93 5.06 3.18
N LYS A 47 15.09 6.07 3.47
CA LYS A 47 15.40 7.50 3.31
C LYS A 47 16.06 7.80 1.96
N ARG A 48 15.57 7.15 0.89
CA ARG A 48 16.00 7.46 -0.46
C ARG A 48 15.62 8.92 -0.74
N LEU A 49 16.43 9.62 -1.53
CA LEU A 49 16.04 10.90 -2.12
C LEU A 49 14.93 10.58 -3.14
N GLY A 50 13.70 10.43 -2.63
CA GLY A 50 12.53 10.11 -3.43
C GLY A 50 11.91 11.36 -4.06
N PHE A 51 11.27 11.12 -5.19
CA PHE A 51 10.46 12.04 -5.98
C PHE A 51 9.51 12.92 -5.13
N PRO A 52 9.18 14.17 -5.50
CA PRO A 52 9.47 14.81 -6.77
C PRO A 52 10.92 15.23 -6.90
N GLU A 53 11.52 14.95 -8.06
CA GLU A 53 12.63 15.78 -8.54
C GLU A 53 12.17 17.23 -8.44
N PRO A 54 13.01 18.17 -7.97
CA PRO A 54 12.69 19.58 -8.05
C PRO A 54 12.53 19.95 -9.53
N ARG A 55 11.30 19.87 -10.03
CA ARG A 55 10.93 20.32 -11.36
C ARG A 55 10.03 21.51 -11.20
N THR A 56 10.51 22.65 -11.68
CA THR A 56 9.65 23.77 -11.97
C THR A 56 9.39 23.87 -13.46
N GLN A 57 8.16 24.23 -13.81
CA GLN A 57 7.79 24.64 -15.18
C GLN A 57 8.24 26.09 -15.47
N ASP A 58 8.72 26.79 -14.42
CA ASP A 58 9.20 28.16 -14.39
C ASP A 58 10.34 28.19 -13.35
N ASP A 59 11.62 28.28 -13.78
CA ASP A 59 12.91 28.24 -13.02
C ASP A 59 12.95 29.00 -11.67
N THR A 60 12.05 28.69 -10.75
CA THR A 60 11.98 29.19 -9.39
C THR A 60 12.46 28.05 -8.53
N ILE A 61 13.59 28.27 -7.87
CA ILE A 61 14.19 27.30 -6.96
C ILE A 61 13.15 26.98 -5.88
N THR A 62 12.46 25.86 -6.01
CA THR A 62 11.72 25.29 -4.89
C THR A 62 12.77 24.60 -4.04
N ASP A 63 12.96 25.06 -2.81
CA ASP A 63 13.96 24.52 -1.89
C ASP A 63 13.86 22.99 -1.85
N GLU A 64 14.97 22.31 -2.13
CA GLU A 64 15.09 20.84 -2.16
C GLU A 64 14.56 20.24 -0.85
N GLN A 65 14.78 20.95 0.26
CA GLN A 65 14.27 20.62 1.58
C GLN A 65 12.73 20.59 1.62
N THR A 66 12.07 21.52 0.94
CA THR A 66 10.60 21.61 0.89
C THR A 66 9.99 20.48 0.07
N SER A 67 10.63 20.13 -1.05
CA SER A 67 10.21 19.00 -1.90
C SER A 67 10.35 17.66 -1.17
N PHE A 68 11.45 17.46 -0.43
CA PHE A 68 11.66 16.29 0.40
C PHE A 68 10.62 16.18 1.54
N ILE A 69 10.34 17.29 2.24
CA ILE A 69 9.32 17.31 3.31
C ILE A 69 7.93 16.97 2.75
N ALA A 70 7.57 17.52 1.58
CA ALA A 70 6.30 17.24 0.93
C ALA A 70 6.18 15.75 0.56
N TRP A 71 7.26 15.13 0.07
CA TRP A 71 7.27 13.70 -0.23
C TRP A 71 7.12 12.83 1.03
N GLU A 72 7.85 13.14 2.10
CA GLU A 72 7.71 12.42 3.37
C GLU A 72 6.28 12.51 3.92
N GLN A 73 5.62 13.67 3.79
CA GLN A 73 4.23 13.85 4.17
C GLN A 73 3.28 13.01 3.30
N ASN A 74 3.52 12.94 1.99
CA ASN A 74 2.73 12.08 1.10
C ASN A 74 2.90 10.60 1.47
N LEU A 75 4.13 10.14 1.75
CA LEU A 75 4.38 8.78 2.23
C LEU A 75 3.66 8.48 3.54
N ASP A 76 3.64 9.44 4.48
CA ASP A 76 2.91 9.29 5.74
C ASP A 76 1.40 9.18 5.53
N ASP A 77 0.83 9.98 4.64
CA ASP A 77 -0.59 9.93 4.32
C ASP A 77 -0.97 8.63 3.59
N ILE A 78 -0.10 8.13 2.69
CA ILE A 78 -0.27 6.82 2.05
C ILE A 78 -0.27 5.73 3.11
N ILE A 79 0.77 5.66 3.96
CA ILE A 79 0.88 4.65 5.03
C ILE A 79 -0.35 4.70 5.93
N ARG A 80 -0.78 5.90 6.33
CA ARG A 80 -1.96 6.09 7.19
C ARG A 80 -3.24 5.62 6.52
N GLY A 81 -3.36 5.77 5.20
CA GLY A 81 -4.50 5.24 4.44
C GLY A 81 -4.60 3.72 4.54
N PHE A 82 -3.49 3.02 4.28
CA PHE A 82 -3.41 1.56 4.38
C PHE A 82 -3.60 1.05 5.83
N GLU A 83 -3.05 1.75 6.84
CA GLU A 83 -3.30 1.41 8.25
C GLU A 83 -4.77 1.58 8.65
N THR A 84 -5.42 2.62 8.12
CA THR A 84 -6.84 2.86 8.35
C THR A 84 -7.70 1.79 7.69
N HIS A 85 -7.36 1.35 6.47
CA HIS A 85 -8.02 0.23 5.80
C HIS A 85 -7.97 -1.04 6.66
N LEU A 86 -6.79 -1.47 7.12
CA LEU A 86 -6.68 -2.63 8.02
C LEU A 86 -7.51 -2.46 9.29
N ARG A 87 -7.51 -1.26 9.88
CA ARG A 87 -8.30 -0.99 11.08
C ARG A 87 -9.80 -1.15 10.82
N LEU A 88 -10.31 -0.60 9.73
CA LEU A 88 -11.74 -0.68 9.38
C LEU A 88 -12.17 -2.11 9.07
N VAL A 89 -11.30 -2.88 8.41
CA VAL A 89 -11.61 -4.25 8.03
C VAL A 89 -11.47 -5.22 9.21
N CYS A 90 -10.39 -5.12 10.00
CA CYS A 90 -10.09 -6.07 11.08
C CYS A 90 -10.78 -5.74 12.42
N ASN A 91 -11.02 -4.47 12.75
CA ASN A 91 -11.63 -4.08 14.03
C ASN A 91 -13.16 -3.93 13.97
N ARG A 92 -13.82 -4.65 13.05
CA ARG A 92 -15.27 -4.57 12.88
C ARG A 92 -16.07 -5.11 14.09
N SER A 93 -15.43 -5.74 15.08
CA SER A 93 -16.12 -6.61 16.03
C SER A 93 -16.57 -6.00 17.36
N GLU A 94 -16.18 -4.80 17.80
CA GLU A 94 -16.42 -4.42 19.22
C GLU A 94 -16.73 -2.94 19.54
N LYS A 95 -16.89 -2.03 18.57
CA LYS A 95 -17.20 -0.62 18.89
C LYS A 95 -18.63 -0.23 18.56
N GLU A 96 -19.24 0.57 19.45
CA GLU A 96 -20.47 1.31 19.15
C GLU A 96 -20.27 2.08 17.84
N TYR A 97 -21.18 1.84 16.90
CA TYR A 97 -21.21 2.52 15.61
C TYR A 97 -21.24 4.04 15.81
N ASN A 98 -20.25 4.72 15.26
CA ASN A 98 -20.19 6.18 15.24
C ASN A 98 -19.96 6.63 13.80
N GLU A 99 -21.03 7.12 13.18
CA GLU A 99 -21.06 7.53 11.78
C GLU A 99 -20.02 8.61 11.45
N GLU A 100 -19.81 9.59 12.34
CA GLU A 100 -18.81 10.64 12.14
C GLU A 100 -17.39 10.08 12.17
N HIS A 101 -17.12 9.15 13.10
CA HIS A 101 -15.84 8.49 13.20
C HIS A 101 -15.53 7.65 11.95
N GLU A 102 -16.49 6.87 11.48
CA GLU A 102 -16.34 6.06 10.27
C GLU A 102 -16.11 6.93 9.04
N LYS A 103 -16.90 8.01 8.85
CA LYS A 103 -16.68 8.96 7.76
C LYS A 103 -15.29 9.61 7.81
N ALA A 104 -14.80 9.91 9.01
CA ALA A 104 -13.45 10.45 9.18
C ALA A 104 -12.37 9.43 8.81
N GLN A 105 -12.51 8.16 9.23
CA GLN A 105 -11.59 7.08 8.84
C GLN A 105 -11.63 6.85 7.31
N GLN A 106 -12.82 6.83 6.71
CA GLN A 106 -13.00 6.69 5.26
C GLN A 106 -12.24 7.79 4.50
N LYS A 107 -12.37 9.06 4.91
CA LYS A 107 -11.63 10.17 4.28
C LYS A 107 -10.11 10.02 4.36
N ILE A 108 -9.59 9.49 5.47
CA ILE A 108 -8.16 9.24 5.64
C ILE A 108 -7.71 8.12 4.69
N MET A 109 -8.49 7.05 4.60
CA MET A 109 -8.23 5.94 3.67
C MET A 109 -8.24 6.41 2.21
N ASP A 110 -9.29 7.12 1.80
CA ASP A 110 -9.45 7.63 0.43
C ASP A 110 -8.28 8.54 0.03
N LYS A 111 -7.86 9.44 0.94
CA LYS A 111 -6.71 10.32 0.70
C LYS A 111 -5.44 9.51 0.45
N GLY A 112 -5.15 8.53 1.32
CA GLY A 112 -3.95 7.71 1.19
C GLY A 112 -3.95 6.86 -0.08
N PHE A 113 -5.08 6.27 -0.45
CA PHE A 113 -5.21 5.48 -1.68
C PHE A 113 -5.10 6.34 -2.95
N LYS A 114 -5.65 7.55 -2.93
CA LYS A 114 -5.49 8.49 -4.03
C LYS A 114 -4.02 8.85 -4.24
N LEU A 115 -3.31 9.22 -3.17
CA LEU A 115 -1.87 9.52 -3.24
C LEU A 115 -1.05 8.32 -3.68
N PHE A 116 -1.40 7.12 -3.22
CA PHE A 116 -0.76 5.87 -3.64
C PHE A 116 -0.90 5.65 -5.15
N ALA A 117 -2.11 5.83 -5.69
CA ALA A 117 -2.36 5.69 -7.12
C ALA A 117 -1.60 6.76 -7.94
N GLU A 118 -1.58 8.01 -7.47
CA GLU A 118 -0.88 9.13 -8.12
C GLU A 118 0.64 8.93 -8.17
N HIS A 119 1.21 8.27 -7.16
CA HIS A 119 2.65 8.09 -7.03
C HIS A 119 3.12 6.66 -7.24
N TYR A 120 2.27 5.75 -7.72
CA TYR A 120 2.56 4.32 -7.81
C TYR A 120 3.89 4.01 -8.49
N THR A 121 4.19 4.69 -9.60
CA THR A 121 5.44 4.51 -10.36
C THR A 121 6.67 5.11 -9.69
N ASN A 122 6.49 6.05 -8.76
CA ASN A 122 7.58 6.70 -8.02
C ASN A 122 7.90 5.96 -6.72
N LEU A 123 7.08 4.98 -6.36
CA LEU A 123 7.38 4.06 -5.30
C LEU A 123 8.32 2.99 -5.90
N TRP A 124 9.35 2.61 -5.16
CA TRP A 124 10.22 1.44 -5.43
C TRP A 124 11.38 1.59 -6.44
N ASP A 125 11.45 2.66 -7.23
CA ASP A 125 12.63 3.00 -8.04
C ASP A 125 13.80 3.50 -7.17
#